data_AF-A0A2E8ZXJ9-F1
#
_entry.id   AF-A0A2E8ZXJ9-F1
#
_cell.length_a   1.000
_cell.length_b   1.000
_cell.length_c   1.000
_cell.angle_alpha   90.00
_cell.angle_beta   90.00
_cell.angle_gamma   90.00
#
_symmetry.space_group_name_H-M   'P 1'
#
loop_
_entity.id
_entity.type
_entity.pdbx_description
1 polymer ?
#
loop_
_entity_poly.entity_id
_entity_poly.type
_entity_poly.pdbx_seq_one_letter_code
_entity_poly.pdbx_strand_id
1 'polypeptide(L)' 'MKKKRISDIVNIIEKLLPNESSNFTDEIKENIKQAIQDHLHNLDIVTREEFDIQKEVLLKTRLKIEELEKKIKAN' A
#
# COMPACT_ATOMS: atom_id res chain seq x y z
N MET A 1 9.82 -5.89 6.01
CA MET A 1 9.71 -4.90 4.91
C MET A 1 8.89 -3.64 5.21
N LYS A 2 8.24 -3.47 6.39
CA LYS A 2 7.41 -2.28 6.72
C LYS A 2 8.21 -1.02 7.17
N LYS A 3 9.44 -1.17 7.67
CA LYS A 3 10.27 -0.05 8.17
C LYS A 3 10.83 0.86 7.08
N LYS A 4 11.14 0.33 5.89
CA LYS A 4 11.73 1.08 4.77
C LYS A 4 10.78 2.16 4.21
N ARG A 5 9.48 1.87 4.19
CA ARG A 5 8.48 2.76 3.56
C ARG A 5 8.20 4.03 4.37
N ILE A 6 8.22 3.92 5.70
CA ILE A 6 8.03 5.08 6.59
C ILE A 6 9.29 5.94 6.61
N SER A 7 10.48 5.33 6.58
CA SER A 7 11.74 6.09 6.52
C SER A 7 11.88 6.91 5.25
N ASP A 8 11.39 6.41 4.12
CA ASP A 8 11.49 7.13 2.84
C ASP A 8 10.61 8.40 2.85
N ILE A 9 9.41 8.32 3.44
CA ILE A 9 8.53 9.48 3.66
C ILE A 9 9.18 10.48 4.62
N VAL A 10 9.78 10.00 5.72
CA VAL A 10 10.48 10.85 6.71
C VAL A 10 11.69 11.55 6.08
N ASN A 11 12.49 10.85 5.27
CA ASN A 11 13.64 11.43 4.58
C ASN A 11 13.26 12.52 3.58
N ILE A 12 12.09 12.42 2.94
CA ILE A 12 11.58 13.44 2.03
C ILE A 12 11.10 14.67 2.81
N ILE A 13 10.40 14.46 3.93
CA ILE A 13 9.97 15.53 4.84
C ILE A 13 11.19 16.27 5.41
N GLU A 14 12.23 15.55 5.85
CA GLU A 14 13.46 16.13 6.38
C GLU A 14 14.24 16.94 5.33
N LYS A 15 14.25 16.50 4.06
CA LYS A 15 14.90 17.24 2.96
C LYS A 15 14.17 18.51 2.53
N LEU A 16 12.87 18.59 2.82
CA LEU A 16 11.98 19.66 2.37
C LEU A 16 11.62 20.65 3.49
N LEU A 17 12.25 20.54 4.67
CA LEU A 17 12.13 21.53 5.74
C LEU A 17 13.39 22.43 5.77
N PRO A 18 13.36 23.64 5.19
CA PRO A 18 14.38 24.65 5.47
C PRO A 18 14.03 25.36 6.77
N ASN A 19 15.05 25.56 7.60
CA ASN A 19 14.98 26.51 8.70
C ASN A 19 14.75 27.92 8.11
N GLU A 20 13.62 28.53 8.48
CA GLU A 20 13.27 29.96 8.31
C GLU A 20 13.20 30.53 6.88
N SER A 21 12.01 30.53 6.28
CA SER A 21 11.44 31.71 5.56
C SER A 21 10.04 31.40 5.02
N SER A 22 9.07 32.22 5.43
CA SER A 22 7.62 31.97 5.33
C SER A 22 7.02 31.98 3.92
N ASN A 23 7.75 32.46 2.90
CA ASN A 23 7.21 32.59 1.53
C ASN A 23 7.56 31.40 0.62
N PHE A 24 8.57 30.61 1.00
CA PHE A 24 8.96 29.40 0.26
C PHE A 24 8.22 28.16 0.78
N THR A 25 7.45 28.32 1.85
CA THR A 25 6.78 27.23 2.57
C THR A 25 5.58 26.66 1.82
N ASP A 26 4.82 27.49 1.09
CA ASP A 26 3.59 27.04 0.43
C ASP A 26 3.87 26.22 -0.84
N GLU A 27 4.84 26.63 -1.67
CA GLU A 27 5.28 25.83 -2.83
C GLU A 27 5.90 24.51 -2.40
N ILE A 28 6.71 24.52 -1.33
CA ILE A 28 7.26 23.29 -0.75
C ILE A 28 6.14 22.39 -0.23
N LYS A 29 5.13 22.96 0.44
CA LYS A 29 4.01 22.21 1.00
C LYS A 29 3.17 21.53 -0.08
N GLU A 30 2.90 22.21 -1.19
CA GLU A 30 2.21 21.60 -2.34
C GLU A 30 3.07 20.51 -2.99
N ASN A 31 4.38 20.73 -3.16
CA ASN A 31 5.29 19.70 -3.67
C ASN A 31 5.39 18.47 -2.76
N ILE A 32 5.42 18.66 -1.43
CA ILE A 32 5.37 17.56 -0.44
C ILE A 32 4.05 16.78 -0.57
N LYS A 33 2.92 17.50 -0.64
CA LYS A 33 1.60 16.90 -0.76
C LYS A 33 1.47 16.07 -2.04
N GLN A 34 1.98 16.58 -3.16
CA GLN A 34 1.96 15.89 -4.44
C GLN A 34 2.88 14.66 -4.43
N ALA A 35 4.10 14.78 -3.91
CA ALA A 35 5.01 13.65 -3.76
C ALA A 35 4.43 12.55 -2.84
N ILE A 36 3.75 12.92 -1.75
CA ILE A 36 3.05 11.96 -0.88
C ILE A 36 1.89 11.31 -1.62
N GLN A 37 1.06 12.07 -2.35
CA GLN A 37 -0.05 11.53 -3.12
C GLN A 37 0.42 10.56 -4.20
N ASP A 38 1.45 10.92 -4.96
CA ASP A 38 2.04 10.07 -6.00
C ASP A 38 2.66 8.81 -5.38
N HIS A 39 3.35 8.93 -4.24
CA HIS A 39 3.92 7.76 -3.58
C HIS A 39 2.84 6.86 -2.97
N LEU A 40 1.74 7.43 -2.45
CA LEU A 40 0.59 6.66 -1.96
C LEU A 40 -0.12 5.95 -3.12
N HIS A 41 -0.24 6.58 -4.28
CA HIS A 41 -0.85 6.00 -5.48
C HIS A 41 0.01 4.86 -6.08
N ASN A 42 1.34 4.97 -5.96
CA ASN A 42 2.30 3.96 -6.41
C ASN A 42 2.53 2.81 -5.41
N LEU A 43 2.05 2.94 -4.17
CA LEU A 43 1.84 1.77 -3.34
C LEU A 43 0.61 1.09 -3.94
N ASP A 44 0.67 -0.18 -4.31
CA ASP A 44 -0.50 -0.96 -4.74
C ASP A 44 -1.52 -1.02 -3.59
N ILE A 45 -2.23 0.08 -3.33
CA ILE A 45 -3.22 0.21 -2.27
C ILE A 45 -4.44 -0.51 -2.80
N VAL A 46 -4.47 -1.81 -2.52
CA VAL A 46 -5.72 -2.57 -2.58
C VAL A 46 -6.67 -1.92 -1.59
N THR A 47 -7.82 -1.49 -2.12
CA THR A 47 -8.91 -1.01 -1.30
C THR A 47 -9.33 -2.12 -0.33
N ARG A 48 -9.95 -1.72 0.79
CA ARG A 48 -10.46 -2.70 1.75
C ARG A 48 -11.46 -3.67 1.09
N GLU A 49 -12.24 -3.18 0.14
CA GLU A 49 -13.20 -3.96 -0.62
C GLU A 49 -12.52 -5.01 -1.52
N GLU A 50 -11.49 -4.63 -2.28
CA GLU A 50 -10.72 -5.58 -3.11
C GLU A 50 -10.03 -6.65 -2.27
N PHE A 51 -9.50 -6.28 -1.09
CA PHE A 51 -8.92 -7.25 -0.16
C PHE A 51 -9.94 -8.28 0.32
N ASP A 52 -11.14 -7.83 0.69
CA ASP A 52 -12.20 -8.71 1.18
C ASP A 52 -12.70 -9.65 0.07
N ILE A 53 -12.80 -9.17 -1.18
CA ILE A 53 -13.12 -9.99 -2.37
C ILE A 53 -12.04 -11.06 -2.59
N GLN A 54 -10.76 -10.69 -2.57
CA GLN A 54 -9.65 -11.64 -2.76
C GLN A 54 -9.64 -12.74 -1.69
N LYS A 55 -9.97 -12.38 -0.44
CA LYS A 55 -10.10 -13.33 0.67
C LYS A 55 -11.23 -14.33 0.43
N GLU A 56 -12.37 -13.88 -0.11
CA GLU A 56 -13.50 -14.75 -0.45
C GLU A 56 -13.14 -15.73 -1.59
N VAL A 57 -12.49 -15.22 -2.65
CA VAL A 57 -11.99 -16.06 -3.75
C VAL A 57 -11.05 -17.13 -3.21
N LEU A 58 -10.09 -16.77 -2.36
CA LEU A 58 -9.15 -17.70 -1.75
C LEU A 58 -9.87 -18.79 -0.94
N LEU A 59 -10.90 -18.43 -0.17
CA LEU A 59 -11.69 -19.39 0.60
C LEU A 59 -12.42 -20.38 -0.31
N LYS A 60 -13.04 -19.90 -1.39
CA LYS A 60 -13.68 -20.77 -2.40
C LYS A 60 -12.69 -21.72 -3.05
N THR A 61 -11.49 -21.24 -3.39
CA THR A 61 -10.45 -22.08 -3.98
C THR A 61 -9.99 -23.17 -3.02
N ARG A 62 -9.81 -22.87 -1.72
CA ARG A 62 -9.45 -23.90 -0.72
C ARG A 62 -10.50 -24.99 -0.63
N LEU A 63 -11.78 -24.62 -0.54
CA LEU A 63 -12.88 -25.59 -0.51
C LEU A 63 -12.89 -26.47 -1.77
N LYS A 64 -12.63 -25.87 -2.94
CA LYS A 64 -12.59 -26.62 -4.20
C LYS A 64 -11.40 -27.58 -4.27
N ILE A 65 -10.23 -27.16 -3.78
CA ILE A 65 -9.05 -28.02 -3.68
C ILE A 65 -9.33 -29.19 -2.73
N GLU A 66 -9.90 -28.95 -1.55
CA GLU A 66 -10.25 -30.02 -0.61
C GLU A 66 -11.23 -31.04 -1.21
N GLU A 67 -12.22 -30.58 -1.97
CA GLU A 67 -13.15 -31.46 -2.69
C GLU A 67 -12.42 -32.33 -3.73
N LEU A 68 -11.51 -31.73 -4.50
CA LEU A 68 -10.71 -32.45 -5.49
C LEU A 68 -9.75 -33.44 -4.84
N GLU A 69 -9.09 -33.07 -3.75
CA GLU A 69 -8.23 -33.96 -2.96
C GLU A 69 -9.00 -35.17 -2.43
N LYS A 70 -10.23 -34.96 -1.95
CA LYS A 70 -11.11 -36.07 -1.52
C LYS A 70 -11.45 -37.00 -2.67
N LYS A 71 -11.75 -36.47 -3.85
CA LYS A 71 -12.04 -37.29 -5.05
C LYS A 71 -10.85 -38.12 -5.49
N ILE A 72 -9.63 -37.56 -5.42
CA ILE A 72 -8.41 -38.28 -5.76
C ILE A 72 -8.12 -39.38 -4.73
N LYS A 73 -8.31 -39.13 -3.43
CA LYS A 73 -8.09 -40.14 -2.37
C LYS A 73 -9.15 -41.24 -2.33
N ALA A 74 -10.33 -41.01 -2.91
CA ALA A 74 -11.41 -41.98 -2.95
C ALA A 74 -11.34 -42.95 -4.16
N ASN A 75 -10.41 -42.70 -5.10
CA ASN A 75 -10.04 -43.60 -6.19
C ASN A 75 -8.68 -44.26 -5.89
#